data_AF-A0A9P0A3M0-F1
#
_entry.id   AF-A0A9P0A3M0-F1
#
_cell.length_a   1.000
_cell.length_b   1.000
_cell.length_c   1.000
_cell.angle_alpha   90.00
_cell.angle_beta   90.00
_cell.angle_gamma   90.00
#
_symmetry.space_group_name_H-M   'P 1'
#
loop_
_entity.id
_entity.type
_entity.pdbx_description
1 polymer ?
#
loop_
_entity_poly.entity_id
_entity_poly.type
_entity_poly.pdbx_seq_one_letter_code
_entity_poly.pdbx_strand_id
1 'polypeptide(L)'
;MSDNEFKVIKSNCGNDTLLYSGCKHYKFRDQKKNVVWRCIVKGCGVLVWTDKSISVIQKKNGKEHDHEGVCEENLKKQEIRNAIKRKAQEEVHVEPTKIIRMKYSRKDRSRLIWSRKFFVLPTLTIHINILRLYNFCMNWARLKNCIASKITTMAIKKLAKMIQMFLLLLLCPNSELMVRGTLIDFLERK
;
A
#
# COMPACT_ATOMS: atom_id res chain seq x y z
N MET A 1 0.62 -27.95 27.56
CA MET A 1 0.06 -28.15 26.21
C MET A 1 -0.13 -29.64 26.05
N SER A 2 -1.35 -30.10 25.83
CA SER A 2 -1.69 -31.53 25.81
C SER A 2 -0.98 -32.26 24.66
N ASP A 3 -0.11 -33.21 25.01
CA ASP A 3 0.80 -33.96 24.10
C ASP A 3 0.10 -34.87 23.05
N ASN A 4 -1.23 -34.81 22.92
CA ASN A 4 -2.00 -35.73 22.08
C ASN A 4 -2.81 -35.06 20.98
N GLU A 5 -2.70 -33.74 20.80
CA GLU A 5 -3.47 -33.07 19.75
C GLU A 5 -2.81 -33.27 18.37
N PHE A 6 -3.53 -33.91 17.46
CA PHE A 6 -3.13 -34.07 16.07
C PHE A 6 -4.32 -33.83 15.13
N LYS A 7 -4.03 -33.49 13.89
CA LYS A 7 -5.04 -33.25 12.85
C LYS A 7 -4.74 -34.08 11.62
N VAL A 8 -5.76 -34.75 11.09
CA VAL A 8 -5.66 -35.42 9.78
C VAL A 8 -6.02 -34.43 8.68
N ILE A 9 -5.12 -34.25 7.74
CA ILE A 9 -5.26 -33.35 6.59
C ILE A 9 -5.11 -34.18 5.32
N LYS A 10 -5.86 -33.84 4.28
CA LYS A 10 -5.69 -34.44 2.95
C LYS A 10 -4.49 -33.81 2.24
N SER A 11 -3.66 -34.62 1.59
CA SER A 11 -2.59 -34.18 0.70
C SER A 11 -3.15 -33.59 -0.61
N ASN A 12 -2.29 -33.00 -1.43
CA ASN A 12 -2.67 -32.48 -2.74
C ASN A 12 -3.21 -33.56 -3.70
N CYS A 13 -2.90 -34.83 -3.43
CA CYS A 13 -3.32 -36.00 -4.19
C CYS A 13 -4.49 -36.76 -3.53
N GLY A 14 -5.05 -36.25 -2.43
CA GLY A 14 -6.18 -36.88 -1.74
C GLY A 14 -5.82 -37.94 -0.69
N ASN A 15 -4.54 -38.32 -0.57
CA ASN A 15 -4.08 -39.24 0.48
C ASN A 15 -4.12 -38.57 1.87
N ASP A 16 -4.38 -39.34 2.91
CA ASP A 16 -4.35 -38.86 4.29
C ASP A 16 -2.93 -38.55 4.77
N THR A 17 -2.81 -37.45 5.52
CA THR A 17 -1.56 -36.95 6.09
C THR A 17 -1.82 -36.52 7.52
N LEU A 18 -1.00 -37.00 8.44
CA LEU A 18 -1.09 -36.68 9.85
C LEU A 18 -0.27 -35.41 10.15
N LEU A 19 -0.90 -34.40 10.73
CA LEU A 19 -0.24 -33.20 11.25
C LEU A 19 -0.10 -33.36 12.77
N TYR A 20 1.14 -33.48 13.23
CA TYR A 20 1.48 -33.65 14.64
C TYR A 20 2.75 -32.88 14.96
N SER A 21 2.78 -32.18 16.10
CA SER A 21 3.89 -31.30 16.50
C SER A 21 4.32 -30.31 15.40
N GLY A 22 3.36 -29.76 14.66
CA GLY A 22 3.63 -28.85 13.53
C GLY A 22 4.24 -29.49 12.28
N CYS A 23 4.51 -30.80 12.29
CA CYS A 23 5.13 -31.53 11.20
C CYS A 23 4.14 -32.46 10.49
N LYS A 24 4.33 -32.64 9.17
CA LYS A 24 3.50 -33.54 8.36
C LYS A 24 4.11 -34.94 8.31
N HIS A 25 3.26 -35.94 8.47
CA HIS A 25 3.61 -37.33 8.39
C HIS A 25 2.72 -38.05 7.37
N TYR A 26 3.33 -38.84 6.49
CA TYR A 26 2.63 -39.67 5.53
C TYR A 26 2.47 -41.09 6.06
N LYS A 27 1.44 -41.78 5.59
CA LYS A 27 1.19 -43.18 5.93
C LYS A 27 2.29 -44.05 5.34
N PHE A 28 3.07 -44.70 6.20
CA PHE A 28 4.20 -45.54 5.79
C PHE A 28 3.78 -47.01 5.66
N ARG A 29 3.13 -47.56 6.70
CA ARG A 29 2.66 -48.95 6.70
C ARG A 29 1.48 -49.15 7.64
N ASP A 30 0.59 -50.06 7.26
CA ASP A 30 -0.50 -50.54 8.11
C ASP A 30 -0.06 -51.79 8.88
N GLN A 31 -0.36 -51.82 10.18
CA GLN A 31 -0.24 -52.99 11.02
C GLN A 31 -1.64 -53.45 11.45
N LYS A 32 -1.77 -54.67 11.98
CA LYS A 32 -3.08 -55.25 12.36
C LYS A 32 -3.88 -54.35 13.30
N LYS A 33 -3.20 -53.70 14.26
CA LYS A 33 -3.81 -52.85 15.29
C LYS A 33 -3.58 -51.34 15.07
N ASN A 34 -2.50 -50.96 14.38
CA ASN A 34 -1.98 -49.60 14.37
C ASN A 34 -1.60 -49.15 12.96
N VAL A 35 -1.59 -47.85 12.73
CA VAL A 35 -1.07 -47.24 11.49
C VAL A 35 0.24 -46.53 11.82
N VAL A 36 1.27 -46.78 11.01
CA VAL A 36 2.58 -46.15 11.18
C VAL A 36 2.72 -44.99 10.21
N TRP A 37 3.03 -43.82 10.75
CA TRP A 37 3.23 -42.58 10.03
C TRP A 37 4.70 -42.17 10.11
N ARG A 38 5.26 -41.72 8.99
CA ARG A 38 6.64 -41.23 8.89
C ARG A 38 6.64 -39.78 8.48
N CYS A 39 7.55 -38.98 9.04
CA CYS A 39 7.71 -37.59 8.63
C CYS A 39 8.00 -37.49 7.11
N ILE A 40 7.44 -36.46 6.46
CA ILE A 40 7.60 -36.25 5.01
C ILE A 40 9.02 -35.79 4.64
N VAL A 41 9.69 -35.08 5.55
CA VAL A 41 11.02 -34.52 5.29
C VAL A 41 12.04 -35.64 5.14
N LYS A 42 12.79 -35.63 4.03
CA LYS A 42 13.86 -36.60 3.78
C LYS A 42 14.94 -36.46 4.85
N GLY A 43 15.45 -37.58 5.37
CA GLY A 43 16.42 -37.59 6.46
C GLY A 43 15.79 -37.61 7.85
N CYS A 44 14.55 -37.12 8.00
CA CYS A 44 13.87 -37.13 9.29
C CYS A 44 13.44 -38.55 9.69
N GLY A 45 13.94 -39.03 10.83
CA GLY A 45 13.69 -40.37 11.36
C GLY A 45 12.47 -40.51 12.26
N VAL A 46 11.64 -39.45 12.37
CA VAL A 46 10.49 -39.43 13.28
C VAL A 46 9.36 -40.31 12.74
N LEU A 47 8.86 -41.18 13.63
CA LEU A 47 7.74 -42.08 13.38
C LEU A 47 6.70 -41.90 14.49
N VAL A 48 5.43 -41.92 14.08
CA VAL A 48 4.26 -41.79 14.94
C VAL A 48 3.34 -42.97 14.66
N TRP A 49 2.79 -43.57 15.71
CA TRP A 49 1.82 -44.66 15.61
C TRP A 49 0.46 -44.18 16.08
N THR A 50 -0.55 -44.35 15.25
CA THR A 50 -1.94 -44.16 15.64
C THR A 50 -2.65 -45.51 15.76
N ASP A 51 -3.77 -45.53 16.45
CA ASP A 51 -4.76 -46.58 16.33
C ASP A 51 -5.26 -46.74 14.88
N LYS A 52 -5.93 -47.87 14.60
CA LYS A 52 -6.52 -48.16 13.28
C LYS A 52 -7.63 -47.18 12.88
N SER A 53 -8.35 -46.64 13.87
CA SER A 53 -9.37 -45.59 13.67
C SER A 53 -8.78 -44.18 13.52
N ILE A 54 -7.46 -44.00 13.68
CA ILE A 54 -6.76 -42.71 13.54
C ILE A 54 -7.40 -41.63 14.46
N SER A 55 -7.71 -42.03 15.69
CA SER A 55 -8.31 -41.19 16.73
C SER A 55 -7.31 -40.81 17.83
N VAL A 56 -6.31 -41.66 18.09
CA VAL A 56 -5.36 -41.48 19.20
C VAL A 56 -3.94 -41.85 18.77
N ILE A 57 -2.96 -41.05 19.20
CA ILE A 57 -1.53 -41.40 19.09
C ILE A 57 -1.18 -42.37 20.21
N GLN A 58 -0.73 -43.57 19.85
CA GLN A 58 -0.37 -44.61 20.81
C GLN A 58 1.12 -44.60 21.17
N LYS A 59 1.98 -44.29 20.20
CA LYS A 59 3.44 -44.36 20.39
C LYS A 59 4.16 -43.35 19.50
N LYS A 60 5.34 -42.91 19.95
CA LYS A 60 6.34 -42.13 19.19
C LYS A 60 7.71 -42.77 19.29
N ASN A 61 8.59 -42.51 18.32
CA ASN A 61 9.91 -43.15 18.21
C ASN A 61 11.00 -42.52 19.11
N GLY A 62 10.63 -41.60 20.00
CA GLY A 62 11.58 -40.86 20.87
C GLY A 62 12.52 -39.90 20.13
N LYS A 63 12.63 -39.96 18.81
CA LYS A 63 13.39 -39.02 17.99
C LYS A 63 12.67 -37.68 17.87
N GLU A 64 13.45 -36.61 17.88
CA GLU A 64 12.98 -35.25 17.63
C GLU A 64 13.16 -34.88 16.17
N HIS A 65 12.44 -33.85 15.73
CA HIS A 65 12.58 -33.31 14.38
C HIS A 65 13.83 -32.44 14.32
N ASP A 66 14.69 -32.71 13.33
CA ASP A 66 15.91 -31.97 13.00
C ASP A 66 15.68 -30.90 11.92
N HIS A 67 14.42 -30.56 11.66
CA HIS A 67 14.02 -29.63 10.63
C HIS A 67 12.90 -28.71 11.14
N GLU A 68 12.73 -27.57 10.47
CA GLU A 68 11.65 -26.65 10.80
C GLU A 68 10.27 -27.27 10.54
N GLY A 69 9.32 -26.92 11.39
CA GLY A 69 7.92 -27.31 11.24
C GLY A 69 7.28 -26.71 9.98
N VAL A 70 6.09 -27.19 9.63
CA VAL A 70 5.37 -26.66 8.48
C VAL A 70 4.75 -25.30 8.83
N CYS A 71 5.10 -24.28 8.04
CA CYS A 71 4.48 -22.96 8.11
C CYS A 71 2.94 -23.03 8.01
N GLU A 72 2.25 -22.38 8.94
CA GLU A 72 0.78 -22.36 9.02
C GLU A 72 0.13 -21.74 7.77
N GLU A 73 0.77 -20.75 7.14
CA GLU A 73 0.27 -20.15 5.91
C GLU A 73 0.24 -21.17 4.75
N ASN A 74 1.26 -22.03 4.67
CA ASN A 74 1.33 -23.08 3.67
C ASN A 74 0.26 -24.16 3.91
N LEU A 75 -0.08 -24.44 5.17
CA LEU A 75 -1.21 -25.31 5.53
C LEU A 75 -2.54 -24.71 5.06
N LYS A 76 -2.79 -23.43 5.35
CA LYS A 76 -4.00 -22.71 4.91
C LYS A 76 -4.13 -22.69 3.39
N LYS A 77 -3.04 -22.45 2.66
CA LYS A 77 -3.01 -22.51 1.18
C LYS A 77 -3.36 -23.91 0.69
N GLN A 78 -2.81 -24.95 1.30
CA GLN A 78 -3.12 -26.34 0.95
C GLN A 78 -4.61 -26.68 1.18
N GLU A 79 -5.19 -26.29 2.31
CA GLU A 79 -6.61 -26.50 2.60
C GLU A 79 -7.51 -25.84 1.56
N ILE A 80 -7.20 -24.61 1.15
CA ILE A 80 -7.94 -23.90 0.10
C ILE A 80 -7.84 -24.63 -1.24
N ARG A 81 -6.63 -25.02 -1.66
CA ARG A 81 -6.44 -25.77 -2.92
C ARG A 81 -7.23 -27.06 -2.93
N ASN A 82 -7.18 -27.82 -1.84
CA ASN A 82 -7.92 -29.08 -1.73
C ASN A 82 -9.44 -28.87 -1.76
N ALA A 83 -9.94 -27.81 -1.12
CA ALA A 83 -11.36 -27.48 -1.17
C ALA A 83 -11.81 -27.07 -2.58
N ILE A 84 -10.96 -26.37 -3.34
CA ILE A 84 -11.24 -26.03 -4.75
C ILE A 84 -11.26 -27.28 -5.61
N LYS A 85 -10.26 -28.17 -5.47
CA LYS A 85 -10.18 -29.41 -6.23
C LYS A 85 -11.40 -30.30 -6.02
N ARG A 86 -11.83 -30.50 -4.77
CA ARG A 86 -13.04 -31.30 -4.46
C ARG A 86 -14.29 -30.69 -5.08
N LYS A 87 -14.46 -29.38 -4.94
CA LYS A 87 -15.59 -28.67 -5.56
C LYS A 87 -15.62 -28.81 -7.08
N ALA A 88 -14.45 -28.75 -7.73
CA ALA A 88 -14.36 -28.94 -9.17
C ALA A 88 -14.71 -30.38 -9.59
N GLN A 89 -14.46 -31.38 -8.72
CA GLN A 89 -14.87 -32.75 -8.96
C GLN A 89 -16.38 -32.97 -8.73
N GLU A 90 -16.96 -32.28 -7.75
CA GLU A 90 -18.40 -32.37 -7.42
C GLU A 90 -19.26 -31.60 -8.44
N GLU A 91 -18.86 -30.38 -8.79
CA GLU A 91 -19.60 -29.46 -9.66
C GLU A 91 -19.02 -29.47 -11.09
N VAL A 92 -19.11 -30.61 -11.78
CA VAL A 92 -18.50 -30.83 -13.12
C VAL A 92 -18.99 -29.83 -14.16
N HIS A 93 -20.22 -29.32 -14.02
CA HIS A 93 -20.84 -28.36 -14.94
C HIS A 93 -20.34 -26.92 -14.77
N VAL A 94 -19.60 -26.63 -13.71
CA VAL A 94 -19.12 -25.28 -13.40
C VAL A 94 -17.68 -25.14 -13.86
N GLU A 95 -17.42 -24.08 -14.62
CA GLU A 95 -16.05 -23.77 -15.06
C GLU A 95 -15.11 -23.58 -13.85
N PRO A 96 -13.93 -24.23 -13.82
CA PRO A 96 -12.99 -24.15 -12.69
C PRO A 96 -12.63 -22.71 -12.28
N THR A 97 -12.55 -21.79 -13.24
CA THR A 97 -12.28 -20.37 -13.02
C THR A 97 -13.31 -19.73 -12.07
N LYS A 98 -14.60 -20.08 -12.20
CA LYS A 98 -15.67 -19.56 -11.33
C LYS A 98 -15.54 -20.10 -9.90
N ILE A 99 -15.15 -21.37 -9.75
CA ILE A 99 -14.94 -22.01 -8.45
C ILE A 99 -13.80 -21.32 -7.69
N ILE A 100 -12.68 -21.04 -8.38
CA ILE A 100 -11.53 -20.33 -7.82
C ILE A 100 -11.95 -18.92 -7.37
N ARG A 101 -12.57 -18.14 -8.28
CA ARG A 101 -13.03 -16.77 -7.97
C ARG A 101 -13.97 -16.76 -6.77
N MET A 102 -14.91 -17.70 -6.69
CA MET A 102 -15.85 -17.79 -5.57
C MET A 102 -15.14 -18.07 -4.23
N LYS A 103 -14.12 -18.94 -4.21
CA LYS A 103 -13.37 -19.28 -2.98
C LYS A 103 -12.47 -18.15 -2.49
N TYR A 104 -11.77 -17.45 -3.39
CA TYR A 104 -10.94 -16.31 -3.02
C TYR A 104 -11.79 -15.06 -2.69
N SER A 105 -12.81 -14.75 -3.50
CA SER A 105 -13.68 -13.58 -3.30
C SER A 105 -14.48 -13.62 -1.99
N ARG A 106 -14.83 -14.81 -1.46
CA ARG A 106 -15.47 -14.93 -0.14
C ARG A 106 -14.56 -14.50 1.01
N LYS A 107 -13.25 -14.74 0.93
CA LYS A 107 -12.27 -14.31 1.96
C LYS A 107 -11.93 -12.82 1.84
N ASP A 108 -11.93 -12.28 0.62
CA ASP A 108 -11.64 -10.87 0.36
C ASP A 108 -12.86 -9.95 0.41
N ARG A 109 -14.09 -10.48 0.59
CA ARG A 109 -15.29 -9.64 0.72
C ARG A 109 -15.22 -8.68 1.92
N SER A 110 -14.56 -9.06 3.01
CA SER A 110 -14.29 -8.16 4.14
C SER A 110 -13.28 -7.05 3.83
N ARG A 111 -12.34 -7.27 2.90
CA ARG A 111 -11.44 -6.22 2.39
C ARG A 111 -12.07 -5.35 1.31
N LEU A 112 -12.94 -5.91 0.47
CA LEU A 112 -13.58 -5.21 -0.64
C LEU A 112 -14.81 -4.38 -0.23
N ILE A 113 -15.42 -4.65 0.92
CA ILE A 113 -16.44 -3.74 1.48
C ILE A 113 -15.78 -2.44 1.98
N TRP A 114 -14.53 -2.50 2.45
CA TRP A 114 -13.76 -1.30 2.81
C TRP A 114 -13.23 -0.53 1.59
N SER A 115 -12.91 -1.21 0.48
CA SER A 115 -12.49 -0.49 -0.73
C SER A 115 -13.65 0.14 -1.50
N ARG A 116 -14.88 -0.40 -1.42
CA ARG A 116 -16.04 0.22 -2.10
C ARG A 116 -16.68 1.39 -1.38
N LYS A 117 -16.52 1.52 -0.05
CA LYS A 117 -16.95 2.72 0.68
C LYS A 117 -15.93 3.86 0.69
N PHE A 118 -14.64 3.58 0.46
CA PHE A 118 -13.60 4.61 0.49
C PHE A 118 -13.15 5.13 -0.88
N PHE A 119 -13.52 4.50 -2.01
CA PHE A 119 -13.00 4.90 -3.33
C PHE A 119 -13.90 5.83 -4.16
N VAL A 120 -15.01 6.35 -3.60
CA VAL A 120 -15.81 7.40 -4.27
C VAL A 120 -15.46 8.80 -3.75
N LEU A 121 -14.65 8.91 -2.70
CA LEU A 121 -14.27 10.19 -2.10
C LEU A 121 -12.90 10.79 -2.54
N PRO A 122 -11.93 10.06 -3.15
CA PRO A 122 -10.67 10.69 -3.57
C PRO A 122 -10.78 11.42 -4.92
N THR A 123 -11.70 11.03 -5.79
CA THR A 123 -11.78 11.60 -7.15
C THR A 123 -12.35 13.03 -7.14
N LEU A 124 -13.32 13.30 -6.26
CA LEU A 124 -13.87 14.64 -6.06
C LEU A 124 -12.88 15.59 -5.37
N THR A 125 -12.09 15.10 -4.42
CA THR A 125 -11.06 15.92 -3.74
C THR A 125 -9.91 16.30 -4.67
N ILE A 126 -9.52 15.42 -5.60
CA ILE A 126 -8.53 15.75 -6.64
C ILE A 126 -9.08 16.82 -7.60
N HIS A 127 -10.33 16.72 -8.05
CA HIS A 127 -10.93 17.73 -8.94
C HIS A 127 -11.08 19.10 -8.25
N ILE A 128 -11.45 19.15 -6.97
CA ILE A 128 -11.53 20.40 -6.21
C ILE A 128 -10.14 21.05 -6.05
N ASN A 129 -9.09 20.25 -5.82
CA ASN A 129 -7.72 20.77 -5.71
C ASN A 129 -7.15 21.26 -7.04
N ILE A 130 -7.46 20.59 -8.16
CA ILE A 130 -7.08 21.07 -9.50
C ILE A 130 -7.79 22.39 -9.82
N LEU A 131 -9.09 22.52 -9.53
CA LEU A 131 -9.82 23.78 -9.73
C LEU A 131 -9.30 24.91 -8.82
N ARG A 132 -8.89 24.60 -7.59
CA ARG A 132 -8.25 25.58 -6.68
C ARG A 132 -6.87 26.03 -7.19
N LEU A 133 -6.06 25.11 -7.72
CA LEU A 133 -4.77 25.44 -8.35
C LEU A 133 -4.96 26.28 -9.62
N TYR A 134 -5.99 25.98 -10.43
CA TYR A 134 -6.31 26.77 -11.62
C TYR A 134 -6.75 28.18 -11.25
N ASN A 135 -7.63 28.34 -10.24
CA ASN A 135 -8.03 29.65 -9.74
C ASN A 135 -6.88 30.41 -9.06
N PHE A 136 -5.97 29.72 -8.38
CA PHE A 136 -4.77 30.34 -7.81
C PHE A 136 -3.81 30.82 -8.89
N CYS A 137 -3.61 30.03 -9.95
CA CYS A 137 -2.75 30.39 -11.09
C CYS A 137 -3.32 31.58 -11.87
N MET A 138 -4.65 31.57 -12.12
CA MET A 138 -5.34 32.69 -12.77
C MET A 138 -5.31 33.99 -11.94
N ASN A 139 -5.44 33.89 -10.61
CA ASN A 139 -5.30 35.06 -9.73
C ASN A 139 -3.86 35.55 -9.63
N TRP A 140 -2.85 34.68 -9.66
CA TRP A 140 -1.44 35.10 -9.67
C TRP A 140 -1.06 35.80 -10.99
N ALA A 141 -1.56 35.33 -12.14
CA ALA A 141 -1.38 36.01 -13.43
C ALA A 141 -2.01 37.42 -13.43
N ARG A 142 -3.21 37.59 -12.84
CA ARG A 142 -3.83 38.90 -12.64
C ARG A 142 -3.05 39.80 -11.68
N LEU A 143 -2.47 39.24 -10.60
CA LEU A 143 -1.67 40.00 -9.65
C LEU A 143 -0.35 40.49 -10.27
N LYS A 144 0.33 39.65 -11.08
CA LYS A 144 1.56 40.03 -11.79
C LYS A 144 1.33 41.18 -12.76
N ASN A 145 0.22 41.17 -13.51
CA ASN A 145 -0.12 42.25 -14.43
C ASN A 145 -0.49 43.56 -13.71
N CYS A 146 -1.11 43.47 -12.53
CA CYS A 146 -1.46 44.63 -11.71
C CYS A 146 -0.23 45.26 -11.02
N ILE A 147 0.74 44.44 -10.62
CA ILE A 147 2.03 44.91 -10.05
C ILE A 147 2.91 45.51 -11.16
N ALA A 148 2.97 44.88 -12.34
CA ALA A 148 3.71 45.40 -13.49
C ALA A 148 3.16 46.76 -13.99
N SER A 149 1.83 46.95 -13.99
CA SER A 149 1.24 48.25 -14.37
C SER A 149 1.46 49.34 -13.31
N LYS A 150 1.48 48.99 -12.02
CA LYS A 150 1.81 49.94 -10.94
C LYS A 150 3.29 50.35 -10.95
N ILE A 151 4.20 49.42 -11.21
CA ILE A 151 5.65 49.71 -11.29
C ILE A 151 5.97 50.60 -12.50
N THR A 152 5.38 50.30 -13.67
CA THR A 152 5.59 51.10 -14.88
C THR A 152 4.99 52.51 -14.77
N THR A 153 3.80 52.66 -14.18
CA THR A 153 3.20 53.99 -13.95
C THR A 153 3.97 54.82 -12.92
N MET A 154 4.57 54.21 -11.90
CA MET A 154 5.45 54.92 -10.96
C MET A 154 6.78 55.35 -11.60
N ALA A 155 7.37 54.51 -12.45
CA ALA A 155 8.59 54.84 -13.18
C ALA A 155 8.36 55.98 -14.19
N ILE A 156 7.26 55.95 -14.94
CA ILE A 156 6.90 57.01 -15.90
C ILE A 156 6.64 58.34 -15.17
N LYS A 157 5.92 58.33 -14.04
CA LYS A 157 5.71 59.56 -13.23
C LYS A 157 7.02 60.14 -12.68
N LYS A 158 7.98 59.29 -12.31
CA LYS A 158 9.30 59.71 -11.81
C LYS A 158 10.15 60.30 -12.95
N LEU A 159 10.11 59.69 -14.13
CA LEU A 159 10.80 60.20 -15.33
C LEU A 159 10.21 61.55 -15.79
N ALA A 160 8.87 61.68 -15.79
CA ALA A 160 8.19 62.93 -16.14
C ALA A 160 8.55 64.07 -15.18
N LYS A 161 8.65 63.81 -13.87
CA LYS A 161 9.13 64.81 -12.90
C LYS A 161 10.58 65.22 -13.11
N MET A 162 11.47 64.28 -13.45
CA MET A 162 12.87 64.62 -13.77
C MET A 162 12.97 65.47 -15.04
N ILE A 163 12.22 65.13 -16.08
CA ILE A 163 12.18 65.88 -17.34
C ILE A 163 11.61 67.29 -17.11
N GLN A 164 10.54 67.42 -16.31
CA GLN A 164 9.98 68.72 -15.96
C GLN A 164 10.96 69.60 -15.17
N MET A 165 11.74 69.01 -14.26
CA MET A 165 12.80 69.71 -13.51
C MET A 165 13.96 70.14 -14.43
N PHE A 166 14.33 69.30 -15.40
CA PHE A 166 15.35 69.63 -16.41
C PHE A 166 14.89 70.73 -17.37
N LEU A 167 13.62 70.72 -17.79
CA LEU A 167 13.02 71.79 -18.60
C LEU A 167 12.97 73.13 -17.86
N LEU A 168 12.68 73.12 -16.56
CA LEU A 168 12.73 74.33 -15.73
C LEU A 168 14.15 74.91 -15.62
N LEU A 169 15.18 74.04 -15.59
CA LEU A 169 16.59 74.46 -15.60
C LEU A 169 17.03 75.02 -16.97
N LEU A 170 16.49 74.49 -18.07
CA LEU A 170 16.82 74.95 -19.42
C LEU A 170 16.09 76.24 -19.84
N LEU A 171 14.91 76.52 -19.28
CA LEU A 171 14.11 77.71 -19.61
C LEU A 171 14.46 78.95 -18.76
N CYS A 172 15.34 78.84 -17.75
CA CYS A 172 15.79 79.96 -16.92
C CYS A 172 17.32 80.03 -16.85
N PRO A 173 18.00 80.67 -17.82
CA PRO A 173 19.47 80.79 -17.83
C PRO A 173 20.01 81.94 -16.95
N ASN A 174 19.20 82.55 -16.07
CA ASN A 174 19.64 83.66 -15.23
C ASN A 174 18.80 83.79 -13.95
N SER A 175 19.24 83.14 -12.86
CA SER A 175 19.08 83.64 -11.49
C SER A 175 19.97 82.83 -10.56
N GLU A 176 21.20 83.31 -10.37
CA GLU A 176 22.30 82.71 -9.61
C GLU A 176 22.11 82.60 -8.08
N LEU A 177 20.87 82.62 -7.54
CA LEU A 177 20.69 82.89 -6.09
C LEU A 177 19.68 82.07 -5.29
N MET A 178 19.08 80.99 -5.79
CA MET A 178 18.18 80.14 -4.96
C MET A 178 18.43 78.62 -4.98
N VAL A 179 19.51 78.13 -5.59
CA VAL A 179 19.76 76.68 -5.72
C VAL A 179 20.56 76.08 -4.56
N ARG A 180 21.12 76.90 -3.64
CA ARG A 180 21.92 76.39 -2.52
C ARG A 180 21.12 75.82 -1.34
N GLY A 181 19.83 76.14 -1.21
CA GLY A 181 19.01 75.66 -0.09
C GLY A 181 18.38 74.28 -0.32
N THR A 182 17.87 74.02 -1.52
CA THR A 182 17.01 72.84 -1.77
C THR A 182 17.75 71.58 -2.18
N LEU A 183 19.02 71.68 -2.57
CA LEU A 183 19.81 70.50 -2.98
C LEU A 183 20.41 69.74 -1.79
N ILE A 184 20.65 70.43 -0.66
CA ILE A 184 21.19 69.84 0.58
C ILE A 184 20.09 69.03 1.29
N ASP A 185 18.88 69.59 1.41
CA ASP A 185 17.73 68.91 2.03
C ASP A 185 17.28 67.62 1.31
N PHE A 186 17.63 67.48 0.02
CA PHE A 186 17.27 66.29 -0.77
C PHE A 186 18.32 65.17 -0.69
N LEU A 187 19.57 65.47 -0.31
CA LEU A 187 20.65 64.48 -0.20
C LEU A 187 20.76 63.85 1.20
N GLU A 188 20.18 64.47 2.24
CA GLU A 188 20.21 63.95 3.62
C GLU A 188 19.03 63.04 4.00
N ARG A 189 18.00 62.89 3.15
CA ARG A 189 16.95 61.87 3.35
C ARG A 189 17.27 60.60 2.57
N LYS A 190 18.21 59.81 3.09
CA LYS A 190 18.41 58.42 2.68
C LYS A 190 18.55 57.51 3.89
#